data_AF-A0A9N9P9R3-F1
#
_entry.id   AF-A0A9N9P9R3-F1
#
_cell.length_a   1.000
_cell.length_b   1.000
_cell.length_c   1.000
_cell.angle_alpha   90.00
_cell.angle_beta   90.00
_cell.angle_gamma   90.00
#
_symmetry.space_group_name_H-M   'P 1'
#
loop_
_entity.id
_entity.type
_entity.pdbx_description
1 polymer ?
#
loop_
_entity_poly.entity_id
_entity_poly.type
_entity_poly.pdbx_seq_one_letter_code
_entity_poly.pdbx_strand_id
1 'polypeptide(L)'
;DQKYYTRVALGAYSNPMVCVHKNFRCILVLDEKNVDFADPPLLNRFEKQKMSINDILNDDMKRMVEELANWTKHISSCVKEDMSFLDFNEHDIFVGFNKEETLQSLVILNSNNLQIKDEKDILDKCKEQLLGIALSDGIVRSKRS
;
A
#
# COMPACT_ATOMS: atom_id res chain seq x y z
N ASP A 1 -29.89 -20.06 22.67
CA ASP A 1 -29.18 -19.15 21.76
C ASP A 1 -30.13 -18.28 20.96
N GLN A 2 -29.99 -16.96 21.08
CA GLN A 2 -30.77 -15.99 20.32
C GLN A 2 -30.34 -16.04 18.83
N LYS A 3 -31.31 -16.22 17.93
CA LYS A 3 -31.08 -16.19 16.48
C LYS A 3 -31.50 -14.83 15.93
N TYR A 4 -30.62 -14.21 15.16
CA TYR A 4 -30.90 -12.96 14.46
C TYR A 4 -31.24 -13.25 13.00
N TYR A 5 -32.16 -12.48 12.43
CA TYR A 5 -32.58 -12.61 11.04
C TYR A 5 -32.61 -11.24 10.37
N THR A 6 -32.30 -11.19 9.08
CA THR A 6 -32.41 -9.98 8.26
C THR A 6 -33.06 -10.30 6.92
N ARG A 7 -33.53 -9.27 6.20
CA ARG A 7 -33.99 -9.41 4.81
C ARG A 7 -32.90 -8.99 3.86
N VAL A 8 -32.66 -9.79 2.83
CA VAL A 8 -31.74 -9.44 1.74
C VAL A 8 -32.57 -9.30 0.48
N ALA A 9 -32.60 -8.09 -0.10
CA ALA A 9 -33.27 -7.85 -1.35
C ALA A 9 -32.42 -8.34 -2.52
N LEU A 10 -33.02 -9.11 -3.42
CA LEU A 10 -32.43 -9.64 -4.65
C LEU A 10 -33.34 -9.22 -5.83
N GLY A 11 -33.09 -8.04 -6.38
CA GLY A 11 -33.98 -7.43 -7.39
C GLY A 11 -35.33 -7.01 -6.80
N ALA A 12 -36.35 -6.85 -7.65
CA ALA A 12 -37.63 -6.27 -7.26
C ALA A 12 -38.57 -7.22 -6.49
N TYR A 13 -38.41 -8.53 -6.65
CA TYR A 13 -39.40 -9.52 -6.20
C TYR A 13 -38.89 -10.52 -5.17
N SER A 14 -37.58 -10.61 -4.96
CA SER A 14 -36.99 -11.56 -4.01
C SER A 14 -36.48 -10.81 -2.78
N ASN A 15 -37.08 -11.08 -1.62
CA ASN A 15 -36.70 -10.50 -0.33
C ASN A 15 -36.64 -11.58 0.77
N PRO A 16 -35.82 -12.64 0.60
CA PRO A 16 -35.74 -13.72 1.57
C PRO A 16 -35.27 -13.25 2.95
N MET A 17 -35.79 -13.92 3.97
CA MET A 17 -35.32 -13.76 5.34
C MET A 17 -34.17 -14.74 5.59
N VAL A 18 -33.01 -14.22 5.94
CA VAL A 18 -31.78 -15.00 6.15
C VAL A 18 -31.33 -14.90 7.60
N CYS A 19 -30.83 -16.00 8.15
CA CYS A 19 -30.26 -16.03 9.50
C CYS A 19 -28.90 -15.33 9.49
N VAL A 20 -28.66 -14.44 10.43
CA VAL A 20 -27.39 -13.74 10.62
C VAL A 20 -26.62 -14.41 11.75
N HIS A 21 -25.41 -14.86 11.44
CA HIS A 21 -24.52 -15.45 12.44
C HIS A 21 -23.99 -14.36 13.39
N LYS A 22 -23.86 -14.67 14.69
CA LYS A 22 -23.40 -13.71 15.72
C LYS A 22 -22.03 -13.07 15.43
N ASN A 23 -21.16 -13.78 14.71
CA ASN A 23 -19.83 -13.32 14.34
C ASN A 23 -19.79 -12.67 12.94
N PHE A 24 -20.93 -12.45 12.29
CA PHE A 24 -20.97 -11.74 11.02
C PHE A 24 -20.50 -10.30 11.20
N ARG A 25 -19.67 -9.82 10.26
CA ARG A 25 -19.18 -8.45 10.17
C ARG A 25 -19.29 -8.00 8.71
N CYS A 26 -19.69 -6.76 8.51
CA CYS A 26 -19.77 -6.14 7.18
C CYS A 26 -18.85 -4.92 7.18
N ILE A 27 -17.87 -4.93 6.29
CA ILE A 27 -16.90 -3.84 6.13
C ILE A 27 -17.10 -3.28 4.73
N LEU A 28 -17.35 -1.98 4.64
CA LEU A 28 -17.46 -1.25 3.40
C LEU A 28 -16.18 -0.43 3.21
N VAL A 29 -15.42 -0.71 2.15
CA VAL A 29 -14.21 0.05 1.80
C VAL A 29 -14.57 1.05 0.71
N LEU A 30 -14.33 2.33 0.98
CA LEU A 30 -14.53 3.43 0.03
C LEU A 30 -13.24 4.23 -0.08
N ASP A 31 -12.95 4.68 -1.30
CA ASP A 31 -11.93 5.72 -1.51
C ASP A 31 -12.42 7.02 -0.87
N GLU A 32 -11.55 7.73 -0.16
CA GLU A 32 -11.86 8.99 0.53
C GLU A 32 -12.53 10.00 -0.41
N LYS A 33 -12.07 10.07 -1.67
CA LYS A 33 -12.63 10.99 -2.67
C LYS A 33 -14.07 10.67 -3.07
N ASN A 34 -14.53 9.45 -2.82
CA ASN A 34 -15.86 8.97 -3.18
C ASN A 34 -16.87 9.05 -2.02
N VAL A 35 -16.41 9.36 -0.80
CA VAL A 35 -17.27 9.38 0.40
C VAL A 35 -18.36 10.44 0.27
N ASP A 36 -18.05 11.62 -0.25
CA ASP A 36 -19.01 12.72 -0.42
C ASP A 36 -20.09 12.43 -1.46
N PHE A 37 -19.84 11.50 -2.38
CA PHE A 37 -20.79 11.08 -3.41
C PHE A 37 -21.66 9.89 -2.99
N ALA A 38 -21.36 9.26 -1.85
CA ALA A 38 -22.10 8.11 -1.36
C ALA A 38 -23.42 8.52 -0.68
N ASP A 39 -24.43 7.66 -0.78
CA ASP A 39 -25.75 7.92 -0.20
C ASP A 39 -25.68 8.13 1.33
N PRO A 40 -26.14 9.29 1.87
CA PRO A 40 -26.08 9.55 3.30
C PRO A 40 -26.77 8.49 4.18
N PRO A 41 -27.93 7.89 3.78
CA PRO A 41 -28.54 6.79 4.54
C PRO A 41 -27.67 5.55 4.65
N LEU A 42 -26.81 5.28 3.66
CA LEU A 42 -25.83 4.19 3.72
C LEU A 42 -24.75 4.56 4.74
N LEU A 43 -24.12 5.72 4.58
CA LEU A 43 -23.05 6.17 5.47
C LEU A 43 -23.49 6.23 6.94
N ASN A 44 -24.74 6.62 7.21
CA ASN A 44 -25.28 6.70 8.56
C ASN A 44 -25.54 5.33 9.23
N ARG A 45 -25.45 4.22 8.49
CA ARG A 45 -25.57 2.84 9.03
C ARG A 45 -24.24 2.20 9.36
N PHE A 46 -23.13 2.82 8.96
CA PHE A 46 -21.78 2.33 9.20
C PHE A 46 -21.02 3.26 10.16
N GLU A 47 -20.18 2.65 10.99
CA GLU A 47 -19.11 3.37 11.70
C GLU A 47 -18.05 3.81 10.67
N LYS A 48 -17.61 5.07 10.74
CA LYS A 48 -16.61 5.61 9.81
C LYS A 48 -15.23 5.55 10.43
N GLN A 49 -14.28 4.97 9.69
CA GLN A 49 -12.87 4.97 10.04
C GLN A 49 -12.08 5.41 8.80
N LYS A 50 -11.18 6.38 8.98
CA LYS A 50 -10.22 6.77 7.95
C LYS A 50 -8.91 6.07 8.25
N MET A 51 -8.36 5.40 7.25
CA MET A 51 -7.11 4.65 7.38
C MET A 51 -6.28 4.85 6.12
N SER A 52 -5.07 5.36 6.30
CA SER A 52 -4.02 5.44 5.28
C SER A 52 -2.93 4.41 5.55
N ILE A 53 -2.12 4.11 4.54
CA ILE A 53 -0.97 3.20 4.71
C ILE A 53 0.02 3.71 5.77
N ASN A 54 0.13 5.03 5.92
CA ASN A 54 1.00 5.66 6.91
C ASN A 54 0.50 5.46 8.34
N ASP A 55 -0.81 5.26 8.55
CA ASP A 55 -1.39 5.02 9.87
C ASP A 55 -1.04 3.61 10.41
N ILE A 56 -0.60 2.70 9.52
CA ILE A 56 -0.19 1.34 9.87
C ILE A 56 1.27 1.30 10.37
N LEU A 57 2.09 2.27 9.96
CA LEU A 57 3.53 2.27 10.20
C LEU A 57 3.83 2.64 11.66
N ASN A 58 4.53 1.76 12.36
CA ASN A 58 5.19 2.10 13.62
C ASN A 58 6.48 2.92 13.36
N ASP A 59 7.10 3.43 14.42
CA ASP A 59 8.24 4.34 14.27
C ASP A 59 9.47 3.68 13.64
N ASP A 60 9.71 2.38 13.90
CA ASP A 60 10.79 1.63 13.26
C ASP A 60 10.52 1.42 11.76
N MET A 61 9.27 1.09 11.39
CA MET A 61 8.86 0.99 9.99
C MET A 61 9.00 2.32 9.26
N LYS A 62 8.67 3.44 9.91
CA LYS A 62 8.86 4.78 9.31
C LYS A 62 10.33 5.07 9.02
N ARG A 63 11.22 4.74 9.97
CA ARG A 63 12.68 4.85 9.77
C ARG A 63 13.15 4.00 8.58
N MET A 64 12.72 2.74 8.51
CA MET A 64 13.04 1.86 7.38
C MET A 64 12.53 2.41 6.04
N VAL A 65 11.31 2.94 6.00
CA VAL A 65 10.75 3.56 4.79
C VAL A 65 11.59 4.77 4.36
N GLU A 66 12.03 5.60 5.30
CA GLU A 66 12.89 6.75 5.02
C GLU A 66 14.28 6.33 4.50
N GLU A 67 14.89 5.31 5.10
CA GLU A 67 16.15 4.74 4.62
C GLU A 67 16.01 4.16 3.21
N LEU A 68 14.93 3.43 2.95
CA LEU A 68 14.65 2.87 1.64
C LEU A 68 14.36 3.97 0.60
N ALA A 69 13.68 5.04 0.99
CA ALA A 69 13.45 6.21 0.14
C ALA A 69 14.76 6.90 -0.24
N ASN A 70 15.65 7.11 0.74
CA ASN A 70 16.97 7.68 0.51
C ASN A 70 17.81 6.80 -0.42
N TRP A 71 17.77 5.48 -0.22
CA TRP A 71 18.44 4.53 -1.10
C TRP A 71 17.89 4.54 -2.52
N THR A 72 16.56 4.57 -2.68
CA THR A 72 15.87 4.61 -3.98
C THR A 72 16.21 5.89 -4.73
N LYS A 73 16.30 7.02 -4.03
CA LYS A 73 16.73 8.30 -4.59
C LYS A 73 18.20 8.29 -4.98
N HIS A 74 19.05 7.62 -4.20
CA HIS A 74 20.48 7.54 -4.50
C HIS A 74 20.74 6.71 -5.76
N ILE A 75 20.09 5.55 -5.89
CA ILE A 75 20.22 4.69 -7.07
C ILE A 75 19.60 5.31 -8.34
N SER A 76 18.63 6.22 -8.18
CA SER A 76 18.06 7.01 -9.29
C SER A 76 18.86 8.26 -9.62
N SER A 77 19.63 8.84 -8.69
CA SER A 77 20.43 10.02 -8.97
C SER A 77 21.66 9.69 -9.83
N CYS A 78 21.57 9.89 -11.15
CA CYS A 78 22.73 9.81 -12.05
C CYS A 78 23.53 11.12 -12.01
N VAL A 79 24.73 11.12 -11.42
CA VAL A 79 25.64 12.26 -11.53
C VAL A 79 26.40 12.16 -12.85
N LYS A 80 26.14 13.07 -13.79
CA LYS A 80 27.04 13.31 -14.92
C LYS A 80 27.30 14.80 -15.12
N GLU A 81 28.58 15.12 -15.27
CA GLU A 81 29.15 16.47 -15.38
C GLU A 81 28.79 17.20 -16.68
N ASP A 82 28.25 16.53 -17.70
CA ASP A 82 28.00 17.16 -19.00
C ASP A 82 26.59 16.86 -19.54
N MET A 83 25.77 17.90 -19.49
CA MET A 83 24.71 18.27 -20.44
C MET A 83 23.46 17.36 -20.57
N SER A 84 22.32 18.04 -20.41
CA SER A 84 20.92 17.64 -20.62
C SER A 84 20.22 16.87 -19.47
N PHE A 85 19.55 17.69 -18.66
CA PHE A 85 18.38 17.49 -17.80
C PHE A 85 17.30 16.49 -18.32
N LEU A 86 17.64 15.22 -18.51
CA LEU A 86 16.61 14.20 -18.41
C LEU A 86 16.49 13.84 -16.94
N ASP A 87 15.40 14.28 -16.32
CA ASP A 87 15.00 14.06 -14.93
C ASP A 87 14.82 12.56 -14.65
N PHE A 88 15.93 11.82 -14.69
CA PHE A 88 15.97 10.39 -14.42
C PHE A 88 15.64 10.18 -12.95
N ASN A 89 14.50 9.56 -12.70
CA ASN A 89 13.91 9.45 -11.37
C ASN A 89 13.56 7.99 -11.06
N GLU A 90 12.97 7.79 -9.88
CA GLU A 90 12.62 6.46 -9.37
C GLU A 90 11.63 5.72 -10.30
N HIS A 91 10.71 6.43 -10.98
CA HIS A 91 9.77 5.83 -11.93
C HIS A 91 10.44 5.36 -13.23
N ASP A 92 11.62 5.90 -13.57
CA ASP A 92 12.39 5.48 -14.74
C ASP A 92 13.23 4.23 -14.47
N ILE A 93 13.54 3.96 -13.19
CA ILE A 93 14.20 2.71 -12.78
C ILE A 93 13.15 1.64 -12.50
N PHE A 94 12.18 1.94 -11.65
CA PHE A 94 11.32 0.94 -11.03
C PHE A 94 9.93 0.95 -11.68
N VAL A 95 9.57 -0.15 -12.33
CA VAL A 95 8.29 -0.28 -13.02
C VAL A 95 7.14 -0.28 -12.01
N GLY A 96 6.19 0.64 -12.17
CA GLY A 96 5.01 0.74 -11.29
C GLY A 96 5.32 1.33 -9.90
N PHE A 97 6.45 2.02 -9.76
CA PHE A 97 6.79 2.71 -8.52
C PHE A 97 5.78 3.80 -8.18
N ASN A 98 5.27 3.79 -6.95
CA ASN A 98 4.49 4.85 -6.34
C ASN A 98 5.18 5.25 -5.04
N LYS A 99 5.62 6.51 -4.96
CA LYS A 99 6.33 7.06 -3.80
C LYS A 99 5.51 7.01 -2.50
N GLU A 100 4.18 7.04 -2.62
CA GLU A 100 3.27 7.09 -1.47
C GLU A 100 2.86 5.70 -0.98
N GLU A 101 3.10 4.64 -1.75
CA GLU A 101 2.60 3.30 -1.46
C GLU A 101 3.66 2.20 -1.53
N THR A 102 4.56 2.23 -2.52
CA THR A 102 5.45 1.10 -2.84
C THR A 102 6.42 0.81 -1.68
N LEU A 103 7.08 1.84 -1.15
CA LEU A 103 8.09 1.67 -0.10
C LEU A 103 7.45 1.20 1.21
N GLN A 104 6.33 1.83 1.59
CA GLN A 104 5.55 1.48 2.77
C GLN A 104 5.03 0.04 2.66
N SER A 105 4.51 -0.35 1.50
CA SER A 105 3.99 -1.70 1.26
C SER A 105 5.07 -2.77 1.39
N LEU A 106 6.27 -2.50 0.87
CA LEU A 106 7.41 -3.43 0.99
C LEU A 106 7.86 -3.59 2.44
N VAL A 107 7.97 -2.49 3.18
CA VAL A 107 8.35 -2.55 4.60
C VAL A 107 7.30 -3.30 5.41
N ILE A 108 6.01 -2.98 5.25
CA ILE A 108 4.92 -3.68 5.94
C ILE A 108 4.92 -5.18 5.63
N LEU A 109 5.10 -5.55 4.36
CA LEU A 109 5.12 -6.95 3.92
C LEU A 109 6.25 -7.74 4.59
N ASN A 110 7.46 -7.19 4.60
CA ASN A 110 8.64 -7.86 5.13
C ASN A 110 8.71 -7.82 6.66
N SER A 111 8.23 -6.75 7.30
CA SER A 111 8.14 -6.67 8.77
C SER A 111 7.10 -7.62 9.37
N ASN A 112 6.04 -7.97 8.63
CA ASN A 112 5.07 -8.97 9.07
C ASN A 112 5.55 -10.43 8.85
N ASN A 113 6.70 -10.61 8.22
CA ASN A 113 7.27 -11.94 7.99
C ASN A 113 7.98 -12.44 9.26
N LEU A 114 7.38 -13.42 9.95
CA LEU A 114 7.88 -13.99 11.20
C LEU A 114 9.29 -14.60 11.13
N GLN A 115 9.81 -14.85 9.92
CA GLN A 115 11.16 -15.39 9.70
C GLN A 115 12.25 -14.32 9.76
N ILE A 116 11.91 -13.06 9.52
CA ILE A 116 12.86 -11.95 9.46
C ILE A 116 12.67 -11.11 10.72
N LYS A 117 13.70 -11.00 11.55
CA LYS A 117 13.63 -10.26 12.83
C LYS A 117 14.52 -9.03 12.86
N ASP A 118 15.58 -9.00 12.06
CA ASP A 118 16.50 -7.87 12.01
C ASP A 118 16.02 -6.83 11.01
N GLU A 119 16.11 -5.56 11.40
CA GLU A 119 15.75 -4.39 10.57
C GLU A 119 16.59 -4.38 9.29
N LYS A 120 17.87 -4.75 9.39
CA LYS A 120 18.79 -4.81 8.27
C LYS A 120 18.37 -5.86 7.23
N ASP A 121 17.98 -7.04 7.69
CA ASP A 121 17.53 -8.13 6.81
C ASP A 121 16.22 -7.74 6.09
N ILE A 122 15.32 -7.03 6.78
CA ILE A 122 14.09 -6.48 6.20
C ILE A 122 14.44 -5.50 5.08
N LEU A 123 15.33 -4.54 5.35
CA LEU A 123 15.76 -3.54 4.37
C LEU A 123 16.43 -4.18 3.15
N ASP A 124 17.32 -5.15 3.36
CA ASP A 124 17.99 -5.84 2.26
C ASP A 124 17.01 -6.64 1.42
N LYS A 125 15.98 -7.25 2.03
CA LYS A 125 14.90 -7.91 1.29
C LYS A 125 14.05 -6.92 0.50
N CYS A 126 13.72 -5.77 1.08
CA CYS A 126 13.00 -4.71 0.38
C CYS A 126 13.78 -4.21 -0.85
N LYS A 127 15.11 -4.01 -0.72
CA LYS A 127 15.99 -3.62 -1.84
C LYS A 127 16.03 -4.69 -2.92
N GLU A 128 16.15 -5.97 -2.54
CA GLU A 128 16.12 -7.09 -3.49
C GLU A 128 14.80 -7.10 -4.30
N GLN A 129 13.66 -6.89 -3.63
CA GLN A 129 12.35 -6.83 -4.29
C GLN A 129 12.21 -5.61 -5.22
N LEU A 130 12.72 -4.44 -4.81
CA LEU A 130 12.77 -3.26 -5.69
C LEU A 130 13.65 -3.50 -6.91
N LEU A 131 14.82 -4.13 -6.75
CA LEU A 131 15.68 -4.49 -7.88
C LEU A 131 15.02 -5.50 -8.82
N GLY A 132 14.13 -6.37 -8.31
CA GLY A 132 13.35 -7.30 -9.13
C GLY A 132 12.39 -6.64 -10.12
N ILE A 133 11.99 -5.39 -9.86
CA ILE A 133 11.13 -4.59 -10.75
C ILE A 133 11.91 -3.46 -11.46
N ALA A 134 13.23 -3.43 -11.30
CA ALA A 134 14.08 -2.43 -11.92
C ALA A 134 14.36 -2.76 -13.40
N LEU A 135 14.30 -1.75 -14.26
CA LEU A 135 14.65 -1.85 -15.67
C LEU A 135 16.16 -2.04 -15.84
N SER A 136 16.56 -2.87 -16.80
CA SER A 136 17.98 -3.16 -17.06
C SER A 136 18.79 -1.93 -17.43
N ASP A 137 18.21 -0.98 -18.19
CA ASP A 137 18.85 0.31 -18.49
C ASP A 137 19.04 1.14 -17.21
N GLY A 138 18.04 1.17 -16.33
CA GLY A 138 18.14 1.85 -15.04
C GLY A 138 19.24 1.28 -14.15
N ILE A 139 19.39 -0.05 -14.10
CA ILE A 139 20.47 -0.72 -13.36
C ILE A 139 21.86 -0.40 -13.95
N VAL A 140 21.98 -0.29 -15.27
CA VAL A 140 23.28 0.07 -15.90
C VAL A 140 23.63 1.52 -15.60
N ARG A 141 22.63 2.42 -15.59
CA ARG A 141 22.81 3.83 -15.28
C ARG A 141 23.17 4.06 -13.82
N SER A 142 22.57 3.31 -12.90
CA SER A 142 22.83 3.43 -11.47
C SER A 142 24.25 3.01 -11.05
N LYS A 143 25.01 2.29 -11.89
CA LYS A 143 26.44 2.03 -11.65
C LYS A 143 27.30 3.29 -11.60
N ARG A 144 26.76 4.43 -12.04
CA ARG A 144 27.44 5.74 -12.06
C ARG A 144 26.97 6.66 -10.93
N SER A 145 26.11 6.16 -10.04
CA SER A 145 25.55 6.86 -8.88
C SER A 145 26.40 6.63 -7.63
#